data_AF-A0A2V6CF89-F1
#
_entry.id   AF-A0A2V6CF89-F1
#
_cell.length_a   1.000
_cell.length_b   1.000
_cell.length_c   1.000
_cell.angle_alpha   90.00
_cell.angle_beta   90.00
_cell.angle_gamma   90.00
#
_symmetry.space_group_name_H-M   'P 1'
#
loop_
_entity.id
_entity.type
_entity.pdbx_description
1 polymer ?
#
loop_
_entity_poly.entity_id
_entity_poly.type
_entity_poly.pdbx_seq_one_letter_code
_entity_poly.pdbx_strand_id
1 'polypeptide(L)'
;TIDLLKNAPDVQLKVLFSPEHGIRGALDEKVGDSADEKTGLPIYSLYGTRRKPDPEQLKDLDALVFDVQDIGCRFYTYIATMGNCLQSAGEAKLKFFVLDRVDPINGVGIEGPVYRGESSFTAFHSIPLRIGMTLGELAKMFNAERGFNANLTVIPAEGWTRELWFDQTQLPWTDPSPNMRNLTQAILYPGIGLLETAVSVGRGTDTPFEVVGAPYIDDVKFARELNGAELVGVRFVPIRFTPTASIFKGKACHGVYILVTDRDALNAVDVGVTLALTLQRHYPNDFALEKVGRLLQHETTIAAIQAGNSLAEIKKLWAEDLEDFKKRRERFIIYQSR
;
A
#
# COMPACT_ATOMS: atom_id res chain seq x y z
N THR A 1 12.57 -17.22 -4.73
CA THR A 1 12.48 -17.81 -3.38
C THR A 1 11.98 -19.24 -3.40
N ILE A 2 10.83 -19.53 -4.01
CA ILE A 2 10.27 -20.89 -4.10
C ILE A 2 11.29 -21.92 -4.60
N ASP A 3 11.88 -21.67 -5.76
CA ASP A 3 12.90 -22.56 -6.34
C ASP A 3 14.15 -22.70 -5.46
N LEU A 4 14.57 -21.63 -4.77
CA LEU A 4 15.75 -21.64 -3.91
C LEU A 4 15.50 -22.53 -2.68
N LEU A 5 14.36 -22.34 -2.01
CA LEU A 5 13.99 -23.15 -0.84
C LEU A 5 13.69 -24.60 -1.21
N LYS A 6 13.12 -24.86 -2.39
CA LYS A 6 12.84 -26.21 -2.88
C LYS A 6 14.12 -27.02 -3.13
N ASN A 7 15.18 -26.35 -3.58
CA ASN A 7 16.45 -26.99 -3.94
C ASN A 7 17.50 -26.95 -2.83
N ALA A 8 17.23 -26.27 -1.70
CA ALA A 8 18.14 -26.24 -0.57
C ALA A 8 18.11 -27.60 0.16
N PRO A 9 19.27 -28.25 0.40
CA PRO A 9 19.32 -29.63 0.90
C PRO A 9 18.73 -29.80 2.31
N ASP A 10 18.84 -28.77 3.15
CA ASP A 10 18.40 -28.79 4.55
C ASP A 10 17.01 -28.15 4.74
N VAL A 11 16.29 -27.85 3.65
CA VAL A 11 14.96 -27.23 3.69
C VAL A 11 13.96 -28.11 2.96
N GLN A 12 12.88 -28.47 3.65
CA GLN A 12 11.75 -29.15 3.04
C GLN A 12 10.60 -28.18 2.78
N LEU A 13 10.50 -27.64 1.56
CA LEU A 13 9.36 -26.81 1.16
C LEU A 13 8.11 -27.69 0.94
N LYS A 14 7.08 -27.51 1.79
CA LYS A 14 5.85 -28.33 1.82
C LYS A 14 4.65 -27.71 1.12
N VAL A 15 4.48 -26.39 1.23
CA VAL A 15 3.27 -25.68 0.83
C VAL A 15 3.60 -24.23 0.51
N LEU A 16 2.77 -23.60 -0.33
CA LEU A 16 2.83 -22.20 -0.68
C LEU A 16 1.54 -21.49 -0.26
N PHE A 17 1.66 -20.23 0.14
CA PHE A 17 0.52 -19.36 0.42
C PHE A 17 0.59 -18.15 -0.50
N SER A 18 -0.50 -17.86 -1.23
CA SER A 18 -0.55 -16.73 -2.16
C SER A 18 -1.40 -15.58 -1.63
N PRO A 19 -0.94 -14.32 -1.75
CA PRO A 19 -1.74 -13.16 -1.39
C PRO A 19 -2.73 -12.80 -2.51
N GLU A 20 -3.22 -11.56 -2.52
CA GLU A 20 -4.25 -11.02 -3.43
C GLU A 20 -4.02 -11.31 -4.92
N HIS A 21 -2.81 -11.10 -5.42
CA HIS A 21 -2.48 -11.21 -6.86
C HIS A 21 -1.87 -12.56 -7.26
N GLY A 22 -2.08 -13.58 -6.42
CA GLY A 22 -1.55 -14.93 -6.62
C GLY A 22 -0.06 -15.06 -6.28
N ILE A 23 0.46 -16.28 -6.37
CA ILE A 23 1.82 -16.62 -5.90
C ILE A 23 2.94 -15.94 -6.72
N ARG A 24 2.62 -15.43 -7.92
CA ARG A 24 3.56 -14.68 -8.78
C ARG A 24 3.20 -13.19 -8.91
N GLY A 25 2.18 -12.69 -8.21
CA GLY A 25 1.79 -11.27 -8.25
C GLY A 25 1.21 -10.77 -9.59
N ALA A 26 0.97 -11.67 -10.56
CA ALA A 26 0.65 -11.31 -11.93
C ALA A 26 -0.86 -11.31 -12.25
N LEU A 27 -1.71 -11.72 -11.31
CA LEU A 27 -3.14 -11.91 -11.56
C LEU A 27 -3.96 -10.72 -11.04
N ASP A 28 -4.80 -10.16 -11.91
CA ASP A 28 -5.76 -9.07 -11.59
C ASP A 28 -7.17 -9.63 -11.28
N GLU A 29 -7.26 -10.93 -10.99
CA GLU A 29 -8.49 -11.67 -10.67
C GLU A 29 -8.35 -12.44 -9.35
N LYS A 30 -9.48 -12.84 -8.77
CA LYS A 30 -9.48 -13.68 -7.55
C LYS A 30 -8.83 -15.02 -7.85
N VAL A 31 -7.74 -15.31 -7.13
CA VAL A 31 -7.02 -16.57 -7.23
C VAL A 31 -7.49 -17.51 -6.14
N GLY A 32 -7.91 -18.71 -6.51
CA GLY A 32 -8.27 -19.79 -5.57
C GLY A 32 -7.07 -20.66 -5.20
N ASP A 33 -7.33 -21.68 -4.38
CA ASP A 33 -6.35 -22.73 -4.09
C ASP A 33 -5.97 -23.46 -5.39
N SER A 34 -4.70 -23.83 -5.53
CA SER A 34 -4.13 -24.41 -6.76
C SER A 34 -2.87 -25.24 -6.45
N ALA A 35 -2.11 -25.62 -7.48
CA ALA A 35 -0.81 -26.26 -7.34
C ALA A 35 0.23 -25.50 -8.17
N ASP A 36 1.45 -25.39 -7.65
CA ASP A 36 2.56 -24.76 -8.35
C ASP A 36 3.02 -25.64 -9.51
N GLU A 37 2.97 -25.12 -10.73
CA GLU A 37 3.22 -25.89 -11.95
C GLU A 37 4.61 -26.55 -11.99
N LYS A 38 5.61 -25.91 -11.38
CA LYS A 38 7.00 -26.37 -11.44
C LYS A 38 7.33 -27.34 -10.33
N THR A 39 6.83 -27.11 -9.12
CA THR A 39 7.18 -27.90 -7.93
C THR A 39 6.14 -28.96 -7.57
N GLY A 40 4.92 -28.86 -8.11
CA GLY A 40 3.77 -29.70 -7.76
C GLY A 40 3.22 -29.44 -6.36
N LEU A 41 3.71 -28.42 -5.65
CA LEU A 41 3.31 -28.13 -4.28
C LEU A 41 1.93 -27.45 -4.23
N PRO A 42 1.13 -27.73 -3.19
CA PRO A 42 -0.14 -27.02 -2.99
C PRO A 42 0.09 -25.53 -2.75
N ILE A 43 -0.77 -24.70 -3.35
CA ILE A 43 -0.88 -23.26 -3.14
C ILE A 43 -2.23 -22.99 -2.48
N TYR A 44 -2.21 -22.38 -1.30
CA TYR A 44 -3.41 -21.90 -0.62
C TYR A 44 -3.57 -20.38 -0.80
N SER A 45 -4.74 -19.95 -1.26
CA SER A 45 -5.05 -18.53 -1.40
C SER A 45 -5.39 -17.92 -0.04
N LEU A 46 -4.74 -16.80 0.26
CA LEU A 46 -5.00 -15.95 1.42
C LEU A 46 -5.73 -14.67 1.01
N TYR A 47 -6.56 -14.75 -0.03
CA TYR A 47 -7.42 -13.67 -0.47
C TYR A 47 -8.89 -14.11 -0.62
N GLY A 48 -9.80 -13.15 -0.47
CA GLY A 48 -11.24 -13.41 -0.52
C GLY A 48 -11.78 -13.96 0.80
N THR A 49 -12.31 -15.18 0.78
CA THR A 49 -12.97 -15.82 1.95
C THR A 49 -11.98 -16.27 3.01
N ARG A 50 -10.75 -16.60 2.61
CA ARG A 50 -9.63 -16.93 3.50
C ARG A 50 -8.61 -15.82 3.42
N ARG A 51 -8.23 -15.22 4.56
CA ARG A 51 -7.20 -14.16 4.65
C ARG A 51 -6.07 -14.51 5.61
N LYS A 52 -6.11 -15.71 6.16
CA LYS A 52 -5.22 -16.25 7.19
C LYS A 52 -5.09 -17.76 6.94
N PRO A 53 -3.89 -18.37 7.11
CA PRO A 53 -3.74 -19.82 7.02
C PRO A 53 -4.63 -20.55 8.03
N ASP A 54 -5.35 -21.58 7.59
CA ASP A 54 -6.17 -22.43 8.45
C ASP A 54 -5.26 -23.37 9.28
N PRO A 55 -5.64 -23.76 10.52
CA PRO A 55 -4.83 -24.66 11.35
C PRO A 55 -4.41 -25.96 10.65
N GLU A 56 -5.31 -26.55 9.86
CA GLU A 56 -5.02 -27.77 9.09
C GLU A 56 -3.94 -27.59 8.03
N GLN A 57 -3.76 -26.37 7.51
CA GLN A 57 -2.73 -26.04 6.53
C GLN A 57 -1.35 -25.86 7.17
N LEU A 58 -1.30 -25.76 8.51
CA LEU A 58 -0.09 -25.50 9.29
C LEU A 58 0.44 -26.73 10.03
N LYS A 59 -0.37 -27.80 10.16
CA LYS A 59 -0.11 -28.93 11.06
C LYS A 59 1.23 -29.67 10.83
N ASP A 60 1.70 -29.69 9.58
CA ASP A 60 2.92 -30.41 9.16
C ASP A 60 4.08 -29.45 8.88
N LEU A 61 3.99 -28.21 9.36
CA LEU A 61 5.01 -27.18 9.17
C LEU A 61 5.71 -26.89 10.50
N ASP A 62 7.01 -26.59 10.43
CA ASP A 62 7.78 -26.08 11.57
C ASP A 62 7.95 -24.55 11.52
N ALA A 63 7.73 -23.97 10.33
CA ALA A 63 7.97 -22.56 10.06
C ALA A 63 7.11 -22.03 8.91
N LEU A 64 6.82 -20.72 8.97
CA LEU A 64 6.37 -19.92 7.83
C LEU A 64 7.46 -18.92 7.43
N VAL A 65 7.60 -18.69 6.12
CA VAL A 65 8.52 -17.70 5.56
C VAL A 65 7.71 -16.68 4.75
N PHE A 66 7.83 -15.40 5.10
CA PHE A 66 7.21 -14.29 4.40
C PHE A 66 8.28 -13.52 3.62
N ASP A 67 8.13 -13.51 2.29
CA ASP A 67 9.06 -12.86 1.36
C ASP A 67 8.27 -12.23 0.20
N VAL A 68 7.77 -11.01 0.43
CA VAL A 68 6.91 -10.28 -0.51
C VAL A 68 7.33 -8.82 -0.52
N GLN A 69 7.44 -8.22 -1.71
CA GLN A 69 7.69 -6.79 -1.87
C GLN A 69 6.39 -6.00 -1.65
N ASP A 70 6.38 -5.13 -0.65
CA ASP A 70 5.31 -4.14 -0.40
C ASP A 70 5.66 -2.79 -1.05
N ILE A 71 4.81 -1.78 -0.86
CA ILE A 71 5.00 -0.41 -1.37
C ILE A 71 4.93 0.69 -0.30
N GLY A 72 4.92 0.36 0.99
CA GLY A 72 4.98 1.34 2.08
C GLY A 72 3.65 2.04 2.37
N CYS A 73 2.52 1.46 1.93
CA CYS A 73 1.19 2.04 2.05
C CYS A 73 0.22 1.16 2.85
N ARG A 74 -0.46 1.72 3.85
CA ARG A 74 -1.34 1.00 4.80
C ARG A 74 -2.39 0.11 4.15
N PHE A 75 -2.99 0.58 3.07
CA PHE A 75 -4.07 -0.13 2.39
C PHE A 75 -3.56 -1.01 1.24
N TYR A 76 -2.24 -1.18 1.11
CA TYR A 76 -1.66 -2.26 0.32
C TYR A 76 -1.65 -3.55 1.16
N THR A 77 -2.37 -4.57 0.69
CA THR A 77 -2.90 -5.64 1.54
C THR A 77 -1.86 -6.69 1.97
N TYR A 78 -0.63 -6.61 1.47
CA TYR A 78 0.45 -7.51 1.88
C TYR A 78 0.85 -7.31 3.35
N ILE A 79 0.72 -6.08 3.88
CA ILE A 79 0.89 -5.78 5.31
C ILE A 79 -0.09 -6.59 6.17
N ALA A 80 -1.38 -6.58 5.80
CA ALA A 80 -2.42 -7.33 6.50
C ALA A 80 -2.23 -8.85 6.35
N THR A 81 -1.82 -9.29 5.16
CA THR A 81 -1.51 -10.71 4.90
C THR A 81 -0.38 -11.20 5.80
N MET A 82 0.72 -10.43 5.90
CA MET A 82 1.83 -10.73 6.82
C MET A 82 1.35 -10.80 8.27
N GLY A 83 0.58 -9.80 8.71
CA GLY A 83 0.03 -9.77 10.07
C GLY A 83 -0.86 -10.95 10.42
N ASN A 84 -1.73 -11.37 9.49
CA ASN A 84 -2.56 -12.56 9.64
C ASN A 84 -1.73 -13.86 9.70
N CYS A 85 -0.70 -13.99 8.85
CA CYS A 85 0.19 -15.15 8.88
C CYS A 85 1.03 -15.21 10.16
N LEU A 86 1.48 -14.05 10.64
CA LEU A 86 2.21 -13.92 11.91
C LEU A 86 1.33 -14.34 13.09
N GLN A 87 0.06 -13.92 13.11
CA GLN A 87 -0.92 -14.37 14.10
C GLN A 87 -1.11 -15.89 14.06
N SER A 88 -1.31 -16.47 12.87
CA SER A 88 -1.43 -17.93 12.68
C SER A 88 -0.20 -18.67 13.23
N ALA A 89 1.00 -18.17 12.95
CA ALA A 89 2.22 -18.78 13.42
C ALA A 89 2.33 -18.73 14.95
N GLY A 90 1.94 -17.63 15.59
CA GLY A 90 1.87 -17.53 17.05
C GLY A 90 0.92 -18.55 17.67
N GLU A 91 -0.30 -18.65 17.14
CA GLU A 91 -1.32 -19.60 17.61
C GLU A 91 -0.88 -21.07 17.43
N ALA A 92 -0.24 -21.38 16.30
CA ALA A 92 0.26 -22.71 15.99
C ALA A 92 1.67 -23.01 16.57
N LYS A 93 2.28 -22.05 17.29
CA LYS A 93 3.64 -22.12 17.85
C LYS A 93 4.73 -22.43 16.81
N LEU A 94 4.54 -21.93 15.59
CA LEU A 94 5.51 -22.04 14.51
C LEU A 94 6.57 -20.94 14.58
N LYS A 95 7.73 -21.22 13.99
CA LYS A 95 8.69 -20.16 13.65
C LYS A 95 8.11 -19.29 12.53
N PHE A 96 8.34 -17.98 12.60
CA PHE A 96 7.93 -17.05 11.54
C PHE A 96 9.14 -16.26 11.07
N PHE A 97 9.53 -16.44 9.82
CA PHE A 97 10.64 -15.73 9.20
C PHE A 97 10.11 -14.64 8.28
N VAL A 98 10.61 -13.42 8.43
CA VAL A 98 10.43 -12.36 7.44
C VAL A 98 11.77 -12.17 6.73
N LEU A 99 11.81 -12.48 5.44
CA LEU A 99 12.92 -12.08 4.58
C LEU A 99 12.67 -10.62 4.21
N ASP A 100 13.29 -9.72 4.95
CA ASP A 100 12.90 -8.32 4.90
C ASP A 100 13.28 -7.70 3.55
N ARG A 101 12.48 -6.73 3.13
CA ARG A 101 12.64 -6.02 1.86
C ARG A 101 12.58 -4.52 2.11
N VAL A 102 13.26 -3.79 1.24
CA VAL A 102 13.30 -2.33 1.28
C VAL A 102 11.88 -1.76 1.12
N ASP A 103 11.57 -0.68 1.83
CA ASP A 103 10.40 0.16 1.53
C ASP A 103 10.73 0.96 0.25
N PRO A 104 10.02 0.75 -0.87
CA PRO A 104 10.41 1.36 -2.14
C PRO A 104 10.26 2.88 -2.13
N ILE A 105 9.36 3.39 -1.29
CA ILE A 105 9.13 4.83 -1.08
C ILE A 105 9.86 5.33 0.16
N ASN A 106 10.98 4.71 0.52
CA ASN A 106 11.88 5.04 1.61
C ASN A 106 11.33 4.79 3.04
N GLY A 107 12.23 4.70 4.02
CA GLY A 107 11.92 4.52 5.43
C GLY A 107 11.73 5.82 6.23
N VAL A 108 11.77 6.98 5.58
CA VAL A 108 11.72 8.29 6.26
C VAL A 108 10.31 8.86 6.26
N GLY A 109 9.65 8.86 5.10
CA GLY A 109 8.37 9.53 4.88
C GLY A 109 7.25 8.90 5.70
N ILE A 110 6.51 9.73 6.44
CA ILE A 110 5.30 9.32 7.16
C ILE A 110 4.20 10.34 6.90
N GLU A 111 3.06 9.88 6.40
CA GLU A 111 2.01 10.78 5.89
C GLU A 111 0.61 10.28 6.18
N GLY A 112 -0.30 11.23 6.40
CA GLY A 112 -1.73 10.99 6.56
C GLY A 112 -2.16 10.53 7.95
N PRO A 113 -3.48 10.35 8.15
CA PRO A 113 -4.04 10.01 9.44
C PRO A 113 -3.63 8.61 9.89
N VAL A 114 -3.30 8.50 11.17
CA VAL A 114 -3.13 7.20 11.84
C VAL A 114 -4.49 6.54 12.00
N TYR A 115 -4.58 5.26 11.63
CA TYR A 115 -5.83 4.52 11.83
C TYR A 115 -6.06 4.23 13.33
N ARG A 116 -7.29 4.43 13.82
CA ARG A 116 -7.66 4.18 15.23
C ARG A 116 -8.86 3.23 15.40
N GLY A 117 -9.41 2.70 14.31
CA GLY A 117 -10.57 1.81 14.33
C GLY A 117 -10.23 0.33 14.52
N GLU A 118 -11.24 -0.52 14.30
CA GLU A 118 -11.10 -1.97 14.35
C GLU A 118 -10.25 -2.51 13.20
N SER A 119 -9.41 -3.52 13.46
CA SER A 119 -8.55 -4.10 12.43
C SER A 119 -9.34 -4.55 11.20
N SER A 120 -8.92 -4.12 10.02
CA SER A 120 -9.47 -4.55 8.73
C SER A 120 -8.35 -4.87 7.73
N PHE A 121 -8.68 -5.47 6.60
CA PHE A 121 -7.67 -5.90 5.63
C PHE A 121 -6.92 -4.73 4.96
N THR A 122 -7.53 -3.54 4.90
CA THR A 122 -6.92 -2.30 4.38
C THR A 122 -6.47 -1.35 5.50
N ALA A 123 -6.66 -1.74 6.76
CA ALA A 123 -6.26 -0.98 7.94
C ALA A 123 -5.98 -1.96 9.11
N PHE A 124 -4.97 -2.81 8.92
CA PHE A 124 -4.68 -3.94 9.82
C PHE A 124 -4.18 -3.49 11.21
N HIS A 125 -3.57 -2.31 11.27
CA HIS A 125 -2.95 -1.81 12.48
C HIS A 125 -3.08 -0.30 12.60
N SER A 126 -2.84 0.21 13.81
CA SER A 126 -2.88 1.64 14.08
C SER A 126 -1.61 2.31 13.56
N ILE A 127 -1.58 2.52 12.24
CA ILE A 127 -0.47 3.09 11.46
C ILE A 127 -1.01 4.14 10.46
N PRO A 128 -0.18 5.11 10.02
CA PRO A 128 -0.56 6.14 9.05
C PRO A 128 -0.63 5.58 7.61
N LEU A 129 -1.01 6.40 6.63
CA LEU A 129 -1.19 5.97 5.24
C LEU A 129 0.15 5.63 4.56
N ARG A 130 1.11 6.56 4.56
CA ARG A 130 2.52 6.27 4.25
C ARG A 130 3.23 6.01 5.56
N ILE A 131 3.84 4.85 5.69
CA ILE A 131 4.22 4.31 7.00
C ILE A 131 5.69 4.59 7.32
N GLY A 132 6.54 4.51 6.28
CA GLY A 132 7.99 4.66 6.41
C GLY A 132 8.57 3.58 7.32
N MET A 133 8.23 2.31 7.08
CA MET A 133 8.73 1.14 7.81
C MET A 133 8.75 -0.07 6.89
N THR A 134 9.78 -0.92 7.00
CA THR A 134 9.80 -2.19 6.26
C THR A 134 8.79 -3.19 6.82
N LEU A 135 8.49 -4.25 6.07
CA LEU A 135 7.65 -5.34 6.56
C LEU A 135 8.26 -6.04 7.77
N GLY A 136 9.58 -6.18 7.84
CA GLY A 136 10.29 -6.71 9.01
C GLY A 136 10.09 -5.84 10.27
N GLU A 137 10.20 -4.52 10.12
CA GLU A 137 9.92 -3.57 11.21
C GLU A 137 8.44 -3.63 11.65
N LEU A 138 7.51 -3.72 10.68
CA LEU A 138 6.09 -3.90 10.96
C LEU A 138 5.76 -5.24 11.62
N ALA A 139 6.44 -6.33 11.24
CA ALA A 139 6.26 -7.63 11.88
C ALA A 139 6.65 -7.58 13.36
N LYS A 140 7.76 -6.89 13.70
CA LYS A 140 8.15 -6.66 15.10
C LYS A 140 7.10 -5.84 15.85
N MET A 141 6.60 -4.76 15.24
CA MET A 141 5.54 -3.93 15.81
C MET A 141 4.27 -4.75 16.08
N PHE A 142 3.79 -5.49 15.09
CA PHE A 142 2.57 -6.28 15.20
C PHE A 142 2.72 -7.39 16.23
N ASN A 143 3.84 -8.11 16.25
CA ASN A 143 4.06 -9.20 17.20
C ASN A 143 3.98 -8.69 18.66
N ALA A 144 4.61 -7.54 18.93
CA ALA A 144 4.64 -6.95 20.26
C ALA A 144 3.30 -6.34 20.67
N GLU A 145 2.69 -5.52 19.81
CA GLU A 145 1.54 -4.70 20.18
C GLU A 145 0.20 -5.41 20.03
N ARG A 146 0.15 -6.49 19.22
CA ARG A 146 -1.01 -7.39 19.16
C ARG A 146 -0.88 -8.59 20.11
N GLY A 147 0.28 -8.77 20.75
CA GLY A 147 0.53 -9.88 21.67
C GLY A 147 0.43 -11.26 20.99
N PHE A 148 0.85 -11.35 19.73
CA PHE A 148 0.78 -12.62 18.97
C PHE A 148 1.74 -13.68 19.51
N ASN A 149 2.80 -13.27 20.22
CA ASN A 149 3.80 -14.16 20.83
C ASN A 149 4.41 -15.18 19.84
N ALA A 150 4.47 -14.83 18.55
CA ALA A 150 5.08 -15.67 17.55
C ALA A 150 6.60 -15.70 17.72
N ASN A 151 7.22 -16.85 17.40
CA ASN A 151 8.68 -16.98 17.32
C ASN A 151 9.20 -16.31 16.03
N LEU A 152 9.19 -14.99 16.04
CA LEU A 152 9.53 -14.13 14.92
C LEU A 152 11.04 -13.97 14.78
N THR A 153 11.56 -14.24 13.58
CA THR A 153 12.91 -13.88 13.15
C THR A 153 12.81 -13.00 11.91
N VAL A 154 13.38 -11.80 11.97
CA VAL A 154 13.51 -10.91 10.80
C VAL A 154 14.93 -11.04 10.26
N ILE A 155 15.06 -11.35 8.97
CA ILE A 155 16.33 -11.37 8.26
C ILE A 155 16.46 -10.01 7.55
N PRO A 156 17.30 -9.09 8.07
CA PRO A 156 17.39 -7.73 7.54
C PRO A 156 18.06 -7.69 6.17
N ALA A 157 17.69 -6.68 5.37
CA ALA A 157 18.43 -6.34 4.17
C ALA A 157 19.80 -5.74 4.54
N GLU A 158 20.84 -6.05 3.76
CA GLU A 158 22.16 -5.45 3.95
C GLU A 158 22.31 -4.19 3.09
N GLY A 159 22.97 -3.16 3.62
CA GLY A 159 23.33 -1.95 2.89
C GLY A 159 22.20 -0.94 2.63
N TRP A 160 20.95 -1.27 2.96
CA TRP A 160 19.84 -0.30 2.89
C TRP A 160 19.86 0.66 4.08
N THR A 161 19.65 1.95 3.81
CA THR A 161 19.40 2.97 4.84
C THR A 161 18.08 3.64 4.54
N ARG A 162 17.47 4.25 5.55
CA ARG A 162 16.08 4.72 5.48
C ARG A 162 15.84 5.74 4.36
N GLU A 163 16.84 6.53 4.03
CA GLU A 163 16.76 7.59 3.01
C GLU A 163 16.73 7.03 1.58
N LEU A 164 17.18 5.80 1.37
CA LEU A 164 17.29 5.22 0.04
C LEU A 164 15.92 4.90 -0.54
N TRP A 165 15.66 5.47 -1.72
CA TRP A 165 14.59 5.08 -2.62
C TRP A 165 14.92 3.78 -3.32
N PHE A 166 13.89 3.08 -3.83
CA PHE A 166 14.08 1.78 -4.50
C PHE A 166 15.10 1.83 -5.65
N ASP A 167 15.04 2.87 -6.48
CA ASP A 167 15.93 3.02 -7.64
C ASP A 167 17.41 3.27 -7.26
N GLN A 168 17.67 3.65 -6.01
CA GLN A 168 19.02 3.81 -5.47
C GLN A 168 19.60 2.50 -4.89
N THR A 169 18.78 1.45 -4.79
CA THR A 169 19.22 0.12 -4.29
C THR A 169 19.86 -0.75 -5.36
N GLN A 170 19.72 -0.38 -6.64
CA GLN A 170 20.11 -1.19 -7.81
C GLN A 170 19.36 -2.53 -7.93
N LEU A 171 18.35 -2.78 -7.09
CA LEU A 171 17.47 -3.94 -7.23
C LEU A 171 16.56 -3.77 -8.45
N PRO A 172 16.26 -4.86 -9.19
CA PRO A 172 15.31 -4.79 -10.29
C PRO A 172 13.89 -4.59 -9.75
N TRP A 173 13.13 -3.69 -10.38
CA TRP A 173 11.70 -3.58 -10.11
C TRP A 173 10.98 -4.80 -10.68
N THR A 174 10.22 -5.50 -9.84
CA THR A 174 9.27 -6.53 -10.27
C THR A 174 7.92 -6.12 -9.75
N ASP A 175 6.95 -5.99 -10.64
CA ASP A 175 5.61 -5.48 -10.35
C ASP A 175 4.99 -6.20 -9.14
N PRO A 176 4.80 -5.50 -8.00
CA PRO A 176 4.19 -6.10 -6.83
C PRO A 176 2.70 -6.42 -7.03
N SER A 177 2.06 -5.79 -8.01
CA SER A 177 0.71 -6.06 -8.50
C SER A 177 0.55 -5.59 -9.95
N PRO A 178 -0.49 -6.03 -10.68
CA PRO A 178 -0.67 -5.72 -12.11
C PRO A 178 -0.75 -4.23 -12.47
N ASN A 179 -1.07 -3.38 -11.49
CA ASN A 179 -1.20 -1.93 -11.67
C ASN A 179 -0.11 -1.15 -10.90
N MET A 180 0.88 -1.83 -10.32
CA MET A 180 2.01 -1.23 -9.60
C MET A 180 3.31 -1.56 -10.35
N ARG A 181 3.51 -0.83 -11.45
CA ARG A 181 4.46 -1.17 -12.52
C ARG A 181 5.77 -0.38 -12.46
N ASN A 182 5.82 0.67 -11.63
CA ASN A 182 7.03 1.47 -11.46
C ASN A 182 7.05 2.22 -10.12
N LEU A 183 8.20 2.81 -9.80
CA LEU A 183 8.42 3.57 -8.58
C LEU A 183 7.55 4.84 -8.48
N THR A 184 7.30 5.55 -9.59
CA THR A 184 6.41 6.73 -9.58
C THR A 184 5.01 6.37 -9.10
N GLN A 185 4.50 5.21 -9.51
CA GLN A 185 3.21 4.71 -9.05
C GLN A 185 3.22 4.43 -7.56
N ALA A 186 4.27 3.82 -7.03
CA ALA A 186 4.42 3.57 -5.60
C ALA A 186 4.49 4.90 -4.81
N ILE A 187 5.21 5.90 -5.32
CA ILE A 187 5.30 7.23 -4.72
C ILE A 187 3.93 7.89 -4.61
N LEU A 188 3.12 7.82 -5.66
CA LEU A 188 1.82 8.49 -5.73
C LEU A 188 0.70 7.72 -5.01
N TYR A 189 0.82 6.39 -4.91
CA TYR A 189 -0.24 5.50 -4.43
C TYR A 189 -0.84 5.85 -3.05
N PRO A 190 -0.07 6.25 -2.01
CA PRO A 190 -0.63 6.63 -0.72
C PRO A 190 -1.69 7.75 -0.78
N GLY A 191 -1.57 8.64 -1.77
CA GLY A 191 -2.56 9.68 -2.06
C GLY A 191 -3.59 9.25 -3.09
N ILE A 192 -3.15 8.79 -4.26
CA ILE A 192 -4.02 8.53 -5.41
C ILE A 192 -4.89 7.30 -5.21
N GLY A 193 -4.38 6.29 -4.52
CA GLY A 193 -5.14 5.09 -4.15
C GLY A 193 -6.41 5.42 -3.37
N LEU A 194 -6.41 6.48 -2.55
CA LEU A 194 -7.60 6.93 -1.82
C LEU A 194 -8.80 7.22 -2.74
N LEU A 195 -8.55 7.64 -3.97
CA LEU A 195 -9.58 8.03 -4.94
C LEU A 195 -10.07 6.87 -5.83
N GLU A 196 -9.46 5.68 -5.72
CA GLU A 196 -9.57 4.62 -6.73
C GLU A 196 -10.97 4.02 -6.91
N THR A 197 -11.87 4.27 -5.95
CA THR A 197 -13.27 3.84 -6.00
C THR A 197 -14.24 4.97 -6.35
N ALA A 198 -13.77 6.22 -6.36
CA ALA A 198 -14.56 7.42 -6.61
C ALA A 198 -14.40 7.94 -8.05
N VAL A 199 -13.18 7.92 -8.59
CA VAL A 199 -12.84 8.39 -9.94
C VAL A 199 -11.90 7.40 -10.63
N SER A 200 -11.65 7.59 -11.93
CA SER A 200 -10.62 6.80 -12.60
C SER A 200 -9.25 7.28 -12.14
N VAL A 201 -8.44 6.35 -11.62
CA VAL A 201 -7.03 6.58 -11.25
C VAL A 201 -6.08 5.95 -12.28
N GLY A 202 -6.52 5.83 -13.54
CA GLY A 202 -5.68 5.30 -14.63
C GLY A 202 -5.58 3.77 -14.72
N ARG A 203 -6.28 3.00 -13.89
CA ARG A 203 -6.38 1.54 -14.09
C ARG A 203 -6.96 1.25 -15.48
N GLY A 204 -6.33 0.34 -16.22
CA GLY A 204 -6.65 0.08 -17.63
C GLY A 204 -6.07 1.10 -18.62
N THR A 205 -5.05 1.86 -18.21
CA THR A 205 -4.17 2.66 -19.08
C THR A 205 -2.72 2.20 -18.90
N ASP A 206 -1.79 2.84 -19.61
CA ASP A 206 -0.35 2.55 -19.47
C ASP A 206 0.24 3.11 -18.18
N THR A 207 -0.43 4.08 -17.54
CA THR A 207 0.08 4.84 -16.38
C THR A 207 -0.91 4.85 -15.21
N PRO A 208 -1.30 3.67 -14.64
CA PRO A 208 -2.14 3.63 -13.45
C PRO A 208 -1.52 4.41 -12.29
N PHE A 209 -2.34 5.06 -11.48
CA PHE A 209 -1.98 5.93 -10.35
C PHE A 209 -1.17 7.20 -10.68
N GLU A 210 -0.76 7.39 -11.93
CA GLU A 210 -0.12 8.62 -12.41
C GLU A 210 -1.13 9.58 -13.08
N VAL A 211 -2.38 9.15 -13.25
CA VAL A 211 -3.48 9.97 -13.79
C VAL A 211 -4.71 9.88 -12.91
N VAL A 212 -5.48 10.97 -12.88
CA VAL A 212 -6.80 11.02 -12.24
C VAL A 212 -7.78 11.70 -13.18
N GLY A 213 -8.96 11.12 -13.38
CA GLY A 213 -9.97 11.70 -14.27
C GLY A 213 -11.36 11.08 -14.16
N ALA A 214 -12.34 11.79 -14.72
CA ALA A 214 -13.73 11.36 -14.81
C ALA A 214 -14.42 12.03 -16.02
N PRO A 215 -15.55 11.49 -16.52
CA PRO A 215 -16.25 12.07 -17.66
C PRO A 215 -16.81 13.49 -17.43
N TYR A 216 -17.05 13.86 -16.17
CA TYR A 216 -17.65 15.15 -15.79
C TYR A 216 -16.60 16.24 -15.53
N ILE A 217 -15.30 15.94 -15.60
CA ILE A 217 -14.23 16.89 -15.30
C ILE A 217 -13.94 17.79 -16.50
N ASP A 218 -13.62 19.06 -16.21
CA ASP A 218 -12.98 19.99 -17.14
C ASP A 218 -11.47 19.93 -16.85
N ASP A 219 -10.72 19.28 -17.74
CA ASP A 219 -9.29 19.00 -17.57
C ASP A 219 -8.46 20.28 -17.36
N VAL A 220 -8.67 21.30 -18.19
CA VAL A 220 -7.91 22.56 -18.13
C VAL A 220 -8.21 23.33 -16.85
N LYS A 221 -9.49 23.45 -16.47
CA LYS A 221 -9.86 24.12 -15.22
C LYS A 221 -9.35 23.35 -14.01
N PHE A 222 -9.49 22.03 -14.01
CA PHE A 222 -9.03 21.17 -12.91
C PHE A 222 -7.51 21.25 -12.73
N ALA A 223 -6.74 21.16 -13.81
CA ALA A 223 -5.28 21.34 -13.77
C ALA A 223 -4.87 22.73 -13.25
N ARG A 224 -5.57 23.79 -13.67
CA ARG A 224 -5.29 25.16 -13.21
C ARG A 224 -5.51 25.30 -11.70
N GLU A 225 -6.63 24.81 -11.18
CA GLU A 225 -6.95 24.86 -9.75
C GLU A 225 -5.93 24.06 -8.92
N LEU A 226 -5.57 22.85 -9.36
CA LEU A 226 -4.59 22.02 -8.66
C LEU A 226 -3.18 22.64 -8.65
N ASN A 227 -2.73 23.21 -9.78
CA ASN A 227 -1.44 23.92 -9.80
C ASN A 227 -1.49 25.22 -8.97
N GLY A 228 -2.65 25.86 -8.84
CA GLY A 228 -2.87 27.01 -7.96
C GLY A 228 -2.87 26.68 -6.47
N ALA A 229 -2.94 25.40 -6.09
CA ALA A 229 -2.75 24.95 -4.72
C ALA A 229 -1.26 24.90 -4.30
N GLU A 230 -0.34 25.13 -5.24
CA GLU A 230 1.12 25.26 -5.00
C GLU A 230 1.73 24.10 -4.20
N LEU A 231 1.26 22.87 -4.45
CA LEU A 231 1.84 21.67 -3.86
C LEU A 231 3.30 21.50 -4.30
N VAL A 232 4.16 21.19 -3.32
CA VAL A 232 5.59 21.00 -3.55
C VAL A 232 5.84 19.63 -4.19
N GLY A 233 6.78 19.58 -5.14
CA GLY A 233 7.25 18.34 -5.74
C GLY A 233 6.31 17.71 -6.78
N VAL A 234 5.24 18.41 -7.17
CA VAL A 234 4.26 17.91 -8.16
C VAL A 234 3.76 19.00 -9.11
N ARG A 235 3.44 18.62 -10.34
CA ARG A 235 2.71 19.43 -11.32
C ARG A 235 1.57 18.62 -11.93
N PHE A 236 0.50 19.30 -12.28
CA PHE A 236 -0.68 18.69 -12.88
C PHE A 236 -0.82 19.15 -14.33
N VAL A 237 -0.79 18.21 -15.27
CA VAL A 237 -0.92 18.47 -16.71
C VAL A 237 -2.30 17.99 -17.16
N PRO A 238 -3.12 18.81 -17.86
CA PRO A 238 -4.42 18.34 -18.35
C PRO A 238 -4.26 17.22 -19.37
N ILE A 239 -5.12 16.20 -19.28
CA ILE A 239 -5.09 15.00 -20.11
C ILE A 239 -6.51 14.48 -20.31
N ARG A 240 -6.71 13.79 -21.44
CA ARG A 240 -7.89 12.98 -21.74
C ARG A 240 -7.47 11.54 -22.00
N PHE A 241 -8.20 10.60 -21.45
CA PHE A 241 -7.91 9.17 -21.56
C PHE A 241 -9.20 8.35 -21.45
N THR A 242 -9.18 7.11 -21.95
CA THR A 242 -10.31 6.18 -21.81
C THR A 242 -9.80 4.91 -21.14
N PRO A 243 -10.12 4.66 -19.85
CA PRO A 243 -9.65 3.47 -19.16
C PRO A 243 -10.32 2.21 -19.72
N THR A 244 -9.56 1.12 -19.83
CA THR A 244 -10.05 -0.19 -20.29
C THR A 244 -10.53 -1.09 -19.14
N ALA A 245 -10.35 -0.67 -17.89
CA ALA A 245 -10.68 -1.43 -16.69
C ALA A 245 -11.20 -0.50 -15.58
N SER A 246 -11.79 -1.10 -14.53
CA SER A 246 -12.23 -0.41 -13.31
C SER A 246 -13.21 0.76 -13.55
N ILE A 247 -13.12 1.81 -12.72
CA ILE A 247 -13.99 2.98 -12.71
C ILE A 247 -13.95 3.71 -14.06
N PHE A 248 -15.14 4.00 -14.60
CA PHE A 248 -15.37 4.61 -15.90
C PHE A 248 -14.82 3.84 -17.11
N LYS A 249 -14.65 2.51 -17.00
CA LYS A 249 -14.29 1.64 -18.13
C LYS A 249 -15.08 1.98 -19.40
N GLY A 250 -14.35 2.23 -20.49
CA GLY A 250 -14.91 2.54 -21.81
C GLY A 250 -15.50 3.94 -21.97
N LYS A 251 -15.40 4.81 -20.96
CA LYS A 251 -15.88 6.20 -21.03
C LYS A 251 -14.70 7.17 -21.15
N ALA A 252 -14.81 8.15 -22.03
CA ALA A 252 -13.84 9.24 -22.13
C ALA A 252 -13.78 9.99 -20.79
N CYS A 253 -12.61 10.03 -20.19
CA CYS A 253 -12.31 10.76 -18.96
C CYS A 253 -11.43 11.95 -19.29
N HIS A 254 -11.72 13.07 -18.63
CA HIS A 254 -10.88 14.26 -18.61
C HIS A 254 -10.29 14.38 -17.21
N GLY A 255 -9.10 14.94 -17.09
CA GLY A 255 -8.45 15.11 -15.80
C GLY A 255 -7.01 15.52 -15.91
N VAL A 256 -6.16 14.95 -15.06
CA VAL A 256 -4.74 15.35 -14.93
C VAL A 256 -3.79 14.17 -14.92
N TYR A 257 -2.61 14.38 -15.51
CA TYR A 257 -1.41 13.59 -15.35
C TYR A 257 -0.59 14.25 -14.26
N ILE A 258 -0.10 13.44 -13.34
CA ILE A 258 0.55 13.88 -12.12
C ILE A 258 2.05 13.70 -12.32
N LEU A 259 2.72 14.81 -12.66
CA LEU A 259 4.16 14.83 -12.86
C LEU A 259 4.86 15.07 -11.52
N VAL A 260 5.59 14.06 -11.02
CA VAL A 260 6.48 14.22 -9.86
C VAL A 260 7.72 15.02 -10.29
N THR A 261 7.92 16.19 -9.71
CA THR A 261 9.06 17.08 -10.02
C THR A 261 10.16 17.05 -8.96
N ASP A 262 9.80 16.71 -7.72
CA ASP A 262 10.74 16.51 -6.62
C ASP A 262 10.13 15.49 -5.65
N ARG A 263 10.65 14.26 -5.67
CA ARG A 263 10.12 13.16 -4.87
C ARG A 263 10.46 13.27 -3.38
N ASP A 264 11.52 13.99 -3.03
CA ASP A 264 11.98 14.13 -1.64
C ASP A 264 11.13 15.16 -0.89
N ALA A 265 10.63 16.17 -1.61
CA ALA A 265 9.75 17.19 -1.05
C ALA A 265 8.25 16.88 -1.19
N LEU A 266 7.88 15.90 -2.02
CA LEU A 266 6.49 15.52 -2.27
C LEU A 266 5.85 14.85 -1.05
N ASN A 267 4.65 15.30 -0.70
CA ASN A 267 3.74 14.59 0.19
C ASN A 267 2.57 14.01 -0.63
N ALA A 268 2.53 12.68 -0.79
CA ALA A 268 1.55 12.02 -1.63
C ALA A 268 0.13 12.14 -1.05
N VAL A 269 -0.01 12.07 0.28
CA VAL A 269 -1.32 12.23 0.92
C VAL A 269 -1.88 13.64 0.72
N ASP A 270 -1.04 14.67 0.78
CA ASP A 270 -1.44 16.05 0.47
C ASP A 270 -1.97 16.18 -0.96
N VAL A 271 -1.37 15.48 -1.93
CA VAL A 271 -1.89 15.38 -3.31
C VAL A 271 -3.27 14.76 -3.33
N GLY A 272 -3.46 13.60 -2.70
CA GLY A 272 -4.74 12.90 -2.65
C GLY A 272 -5.86 13.74 -2.01
N VAL A 273 -5.56 14.41 -0.89
CA VAL A 273 -6.52 15.28 -0.19
C VAL A 273 -6.84 16.53 -1.02
N THR A 274 -5.85 17.13 -1.68
CA THR A 274 -6.06 18.28 -2.57
C THR A 274 -6.92 17.94 -3.78
N LEU A 275 -6.72 16.75 -4.37
CA LEU A 275 -7.58 16.22 -5.41
C LEU A 275 -9.03 16.06 -4.91
N ALA A 276 -9.22 15.44 -3.75
CA ALA A 276 -10.55 15.25 -3.16
C ALA A 276 -11.24 16.59 -2.83
N LEU A 277 -10.52 17.57 -2.28
CA LEU A 277 -11.03 18.93 -2.02
C LEU A 277 -11.48 19.63 -3.32
N THR A 278 -10.64 19.56 -4.35
CA THR A 278 -10.93 20.21 -5.64
C THR A 278 -12.11 19.53 -6.34
N LEU A 279 -12.18 18.20 -6.30
CA LEU A 279 -13.31 17.44 -6.85
C LEU A 279 -14.60 17.72 -6.09
N GLN A 280 -14.58 17.71 -4.75
CA GLN A 280 -15.74 18.01 -3.92
C GLN A 280 -16.27 19.44 -4.15
N ARG A 281 -15.36 20.41 -4.35
CA ARG A 281 -15.73 21.81 -4.57
C ARG A 281 -16.38 22.05 -5.93
N HIS A 282 -15.85 21.41 -6.99
CA HIS A 282 -16.28 21.69 -8.36
C HIS A 282 -17.32 20.72 -8.91
N TYR A 283 -17.37 19.50 -8.36
CA TYR A 283 -18.25 18.42 -8.84
C TYR A 283 -19.00 17.73 -7.68
N PRO A 284 -19.62 18.47 -6.74
CA PRO A 284 -20.22 17.89 -5.53
C PRO A 284 -21.38 16.92 -5.79
N ASN A 285 -22.02 17.01 -6.96
CA ASN A 285 -23.14 16.13 -7.33
C ASN A 285 -22.68 14.81 -7.98
N ASP A 286 -21.46 14.78 -8.54
CA ASP A 286 -20.92 13.64 -9.28
C ASP A 286 -19.81 12.91 -8.50
N PHE A 287 -19.04 13.64 -7.70
CA PHE A 287 -17.94 13.10 -6.93
C PHE A 287 -18.44 12.42 -5.64
N ALA A 288 -18.22 11.11 -5.58
CA ALA A 288 -18.56 10.27 -4.45
C ALA A 288 -17.50 10.34 -3.33
N LEU A 289 -17.45 11.46 -2.59
CA LEU A 289 -16.48 11.68 -1.51
C LEU A 289 -16.50 10.59 -0.43
N GLU A 290 -17.67 10.02 -0.13
CA GLU A 290 -17.82 8.96 0.86
C GLU A 290 -16.99 7.71 0.51
N LYS A 291 -16.73 7.48 -0.78
CA LYS A 291 -15.90 6.36 -1.23
C LYS A 291 -14.42 6.55 -0.92
N VAL A 292 -13.93 7.79 -0.84
CA VAL A 292 -12.56 8.10 -0.38
C VAL A 292 -12.38 7.65 1.07
N GLY A 293 -13.44 7.75 1.88
CA GLY A 293 -13.47 7.32 3.28
C GLY A 293 -13.15 5.83 3.49
N ARG A 294 -13.37 4.97 2.48
CA ARG A 294 -13.15 3.52 2.59
C ARG A 294 -11.69 3.14 2.83
N LEU A 295 -10.76 3.88 2.23
CA LEU A 295 -9.32 3.65 2.37
C LEU A 295 -8.66 4.67 3.29
N LEU A 296 -9.15 5.92 3.29
CA LEU A 296 -8.68 6.95 4.22
C LEU A 296 -8.95 6.56 5.68
N GLN A 297 -10.14 5.98 5.93
CA GLN A 297 -10.62 5.55 7.24
C GLN A 297 -10.37 6.56 8.35
N HIS A 298 -10.72 7.82 8.07
CA HIS A 298 -10.62 8.94 8.99
C HIS A 298 -11.80 9.90 8.74
N GLU A 299 -12.89 9.68 9.48
CA GLU A 299 -14.18 10.35 9.25
C GLU A 299 -14.09 11.87 9.40
N THR A 300 -13.29 12.35 10.35
CA THR A 300 -13.10 13.80 10.58
C THR A 300 -12.45 14.50 9.39
N THR A 301 -11.57 13.82 8.65
CA THR A 301 -11.02 14.37 7.40
C THR A 301 -12.05 14.36 6.29
N ILE A 302 -12.86 13.31 6.16
CA ILE A 302 -13.94 13.30 5.16
C ILE A 302 -14.91 14.45 5.44
N ALA A 303 -15.30 14.67 6.70
CA ALA A 303 -16.14 15.79 7.10
C ALA A 303 -15.48 17.16 6.79
N ALA A 304 -14.18 17.30 7.05
CA ALA A 304 -13.45 18.54 6.75
C ALA A 304 -13.31 18.80 5.24
N ILE A 305 -13.13 17.75 4.42
CA ILE A 305 -13.15 17.87 2.95
C ILE A 305 -14.55 18.30 2.49
N GLN A 306 -15.60 17.68 3.04
CA GLN A 306 -16.99 18.00 2.73
C GLN A 306 -17.35 19.45 3.08
N ALA A 307 -16.80 19.97 4.18
CA ALA A 307 -16.97 21.34 4.64
C ALA A 307 -16.09 22.37 3.90
N GLY A 308 -15.17 21.91 3.04
CA GLY A 308 -14.30 22.80 2.25
C GLY A 308 -13.16 23.42 3.05
N ASN A 309 -12.74 22.80 4.16
CA ASN A 309 -11.58 23.24 4.93
C ASN A 309 -10.31 23.24 4.06
N SER A 310 -9.36 24.10 4.42
CA SER A 310 -8.05 24.11 3.78
C SER A 310 -7.26 22.83 4.10
N LEU A 311 -6.34 22.46 3.20
CA LEU A 311 -5.40 21.36 3.44
C LEU A 311 -4.63 21.55 4.77
N ALA A 312 -4.22 22.78 5.08
CA ALA A 312 -3.51 23.10 6.31
C ALA A 312 -4.35 22.83 7.57
N GLU A 313 -5.66 23.10 7.54
CA GLU A 313 -6.57 22.76 8.66
C GLU A 313 -6.78 21.26 8.78
N ILE A 314 -6.96 20.56 7.66
CA ILE A 314 -7.10 19.10 7.64
C ILE A 314 -5.85 18.42 8.22
N LYS A 315 -4.65 18.90 7.88
CA LYS A 315 -3.39 18.35 8.39
C LYS A 315 -3.25 18.47 9.90
N LYS A 316 -3.84 19.50 10.51
CA LYS A 316 -3.83 19.67 11.98
C LYS A 316 -4.63 18.57 12.68
N LEU A 317 -5.63 17.97 12.03
CA LEU A 317 -6.50 16.95 12.62
C LEU A 317 -5.75 15.67 13.00
N TRP A 318 -4.62 15.38 12.36
CA TRP A 318 -3.84 14.16 12.58
C TRP A 318 -2.39 14.43 12.99
N ALA A 319 -2.01 15.69 13.25
CA ALA A 319 -0.63 16.05 13.54
C ALA A 319 -0.11 15.40 14.84
N GLU A 320 -0.93 15.39 15.89
CA GLU A 320 -0.61 14.76 17.18
C GLU A 320 -0.45 13.25 17.03
N ASP A 321 -1.43 12.58 16.44
CA ASP A 321 -1.41 11.14 16.18
C ASP A 321 -0.20 10.70 15.35
N LEU A 322 0.17 11.50 14.34
CA LEU A 322 1.33 11.21 13.50
C LEU A 322 2.65 11.36 14.27
N GLU A 323 2.73 12.33 15.19
CA GLU A 323 3.88 12.52 16.05
C GLU A 323 4.03 11.41 17.10
N ASP A 324 2.91 10.95 17.65
CA ASP A 324 2.87 9.78 18.52
C ASP A 324 3.32 8.52 17.79
N PHE A 325 2.88 8.33 16.54
CA PHE A 325 3.33 7.20 15.72
C PHE A 325 4.83 7.25 15.45
N LYS A 326 5.40 8.43 15.13
CA LYS A 326 6.85 8.59 14.94
C LYS A 326 7.63 8.11 16.17
N LYS A 327 7.25 8.53 17.36
CA LYS A 327 7.90 8.09 18.61
C LYS A 327 7.70 6.60 18.85
N ARG A 328 6.49 6.10 18.60
CA ARG A 328 6.12 4.70 18.81
C ARG A 328 6.93 3.74 17.93
N ARG A 329 7.18 4.10 16.66
CA ARG A 329 7.87 3.23 15.70
C ARG A 329 9.34 3.00 16.04
N GLU A 330 10.01 3.94 16.70
CA GLU A 330 11.45 3.87 17.04
C GLU A 330 11.83 2.58 17.77
N ARG A 331 10.91 2.00 18.55
CA ARG A 331 11.10 0.72 19.26
C ARG A 331 11.30 -0.48 18.35
N PHE A 332 10.89 -0.37 17.09
CA PHE A 332 10.83 -1.51 16.15
C PHE A 332 11.82 -1.37 14.99
N ILE A 333 12.38 -0.17 14.80
CA ILE A 333 13.32 0.14 13.74
C ILE A 333 14.52 -0.81 13.74
N ILE A 334 14.90 -1.25 12.54
CA ILE A 334 16.04 -2.14 12.28
C ILE A 334 17.13 -1.34 11.58
N TYR A 335 16.75 -0.49 10.61
CA TYR A 335 17.68 0.24 9.76
C TYR A 335 17.89 1.66 10.26
N GLN A 336 19.15 2.04 10.42
CA GLN A 336 19.52 3.39 10.84
C GLN A 336 19.45 4.37 9.67
N SER A 337 19.16 5.62 10.00
CA SER A 337 19.39 6.75 9.09
C SER A 337 20.89 7.03 8.96
N ARG A 338 21.30 7.58 7.82
CA ARG A 338 22.70 8.01 7.60
C ARG A 338 23.06 9.30 8.31
#